data_AF-A0A3Q2QE10-F1
#
_entry.id   AF-A0A3Q2QE10-F1
#
_cell.length_a   1.000
_cell.length_b   1.000
_cell.length_c   1.000
_cell.angle_alpha   90.00
_cell.angle_beta   90.00
_cell.angle_gamma   90.00
#
_symmetry.space_group_name_H-M   'P 1'
#
loop_
_entity.id
_entity.type
_entity.pdbx_description
1 polymer ?
#
loop_
_entity_poly.entity_id
_entity_poly.type
_entity_poly.pdbx_seq_one_letter_code
_entity_poly.pdbx_strand_id
1 'polypeptide(L)'
;ITRVSADEQLREHRTKIIDGISEPVLKSLLDKLLEIEVLSDAEREEIEKEKTRGDKARVLVDMVRRKGNDASSDMIHLLTELDPFFSEHLGLM
;
A
#
# COMPACT_ATOMS: atom_id res chain seq x y z
N ILE A 1 -11.59 3.07 22.46
CA ILE A 1 -10.80 2.34 21.45
C ILE A 1 -9.90 3.38 20.81
N THR A 2 -8.60 3.35 21.10
CA THR A 2 -7.65 4.28 20.47
C THR A 2 -7.64 3.92 18.99
N ARG A 3 -8.17 4.81 18.15
CA ARG A 3 -8.17 4.63 16.70
C ARG A 3 -6.70 4.67 16.29
N VAL A 4 -6.17 3.53 15.87
CA VAL A 4 -4.77 3.42 15.45
C VAL A 4 -4.57 4.24 14.18
N SER A 5 -3.42 4.91 14.04
CA SER A 5 -3.14 5.72 12.85
C SER A 5 -2.99 4.83 11.62
N ALA A 6 -3.20 5.39 10.42
CA ALA A 6 -3.15 4.61 9.18
C ALA A 6 -1.75 4.03 8.93
N ASP A 7 -0.69 4.74 9.31
CA ASP A 7 0.69 4.23 9.23
C ASP A 7 0.94 3.07 10.20
N GLU A 8 0.27 3.07 11.36
CA GLU A 8 0.27 1.93 12.28
C GLU A 8 -0.47 0.74 11.70
N GLN A 9 -1.65 0.96 11.12
CA GLN A 9 -2.41 -0.11 10.45
C GLN A 9 -1.58 -0.75 9.33
N LEU A 10 -0.93 0.05 8.48
CA LEU A 10 -0.01 -0.47 7.47
C LEU A 10 1.15 -1.25 8.10
N ARG A 11 1.67 -0.83 9.26
CA ARG A 11 2.70 -1.59 9.98
C ARG A 11 2.19 -2.95 10.48
N GLU A 12 1.02 -2.99 11.09
CA GLU A 12 0.42 -4.19 11.66
C GLU A 12 0.06 -5.22 10.56
N HIS A 13 -0.45 -4.74 9.43
CA HIS A 13 -0.90 -5.59 8.31
C HIS A 13 0.17 -5.83 7.24
N ARG A 14 1.35 -5.21 7.35
CA ARG A 14 2.43 -5.21 6.35
C ARG A 14 2.70 -6.58 5.74
N THR A 15 2.94 -7.60 6.56
CA THR A 15 3.29 -8.95 6.07
C THR A 15 2.14 -9.56 5.27
N LYS A 16 0.90 -9.42 5.75
CA LYS A 16 -0.28 -9.92 5.06
C LYS A 16 -0.50 -9.22 3.72
N ILE A 17 -0.26 -7.89 3.66
CA ILE A 17 -0.32 -7.12 2.41
C ILE A 17 0.73 -7.64 1.42
N ILE A 18 1.99 -7.78 1.84
CA ILE A 18 3.08 -8.27 0.98
C ILE A 18 2.79 -9.64 0.38
N ASP A 19 2.28 -10.56 1.19
CA ASP A 19 2.04 -11.94 0.78
C ASP A 19 0.74 -12.09 -0.03
N GLY A 20 -0.28 -11.30 0.31
CA GLY A 20 -1.65 -11.46 -0.18
C GLY A 20 -2.03 -10.58 -1.37
N ILE A 21 -1.40 -9.41 -1.55
CA ILE A 21 -1.79 -8.49 -2.63
C ILE A 21 -1.60 -9.14 -4.01
N SER A 22 -2.61 -9.05 -4.87
CA SER A 22 -2.51 -9.58 -6.24
C SER A 22 -1.66 -8.66 -7.13
N GLU A 23 -1.03 -9.20 -8.17
CA GLU A 23 -0.24 -8.39 -9.11
C GLU A 23 -1.08 -7.29 -9.80
N PRO A 24 -2.32 -7.54 -10.24
CA PRO A 24 -3.16 -6.47 -10.81
C PRO A 24 -3.47 -5.36 -9.80
N VAL A 25 -3.84 -5.70 -8.57
CA VAL A 25 -4.14 -4.71 -7.51
C VAL A 25 -2.90 -3.90 -7.17
N LEU A 26 -1.72 -4.54 -7.05
CA LEU A 26 -0.45 -3.85 -6.81
C LEU A 26 -0.14 -2.84 -7.91
N LYS A 27 -0.32 -3.20 -9.19
CA LYS A 27 -0.09 -2.27 -10.33
C LYS A 27 -1.04 -1.08 -10.29
N SER A 28 -2.34 -1.34 -10.14
CA SER A 28 -3.33 -0.27 -10.06
C SER A 28 -3.11 0.64 -8.83
N LEU A 29 -2.64 0.08 -7.72
CA LEU A 29 -2.31 0.85 -6.54
C LEU A 29 -1.10 1.76 -6.78
N LEU A 30 -0.05 1.28 -7.46
CA LEU A 30 1.08 2.11 -7.88
C LEU A 30 0.66 3.25 -8.82
N ASP A 31 -0.19 2.95 -9.81
CA ASP A 31 -0.70 3.95 -10.76
C ASP A 31 -1.48 5.06 -10.03
N LYS A 32 -2.40 4.67 -9.15
CA LYS A 32 -3.24 5.63 -8.41
C LYS A 32 -2.44 6.44 -7.40
N LEU A 33 -1.49 5.83 -6.69
CA LEU A 33 -0.63 6.55 -5.74
C LEU A 33 0.31 7.54 -6.44
N LEU A 34 0.69 7.28 -7.69
CA LEU A 34 1.39 8.26 -8.53
C LEU A 34 0.44 9.38 -8.98
N GLU A 35 -0.79 9.05 -9.41
CA GLU A 35 -1.80 10.02 -9.85
C GLU A 35 -2.15 11.05 -8.78
N ILE A 36 -2.24 10.62 -7.51
CA ILE A 36 -2.51 11.51 -6.36
C ILE A 36 -1.24 12.07 -5.72
N GLU A 37 -0.08 11.94 -6.38
CA GLU A 37 1.22 12.50 -5.95
C GLU A 37 1.74 11.99 -4.59
N VAL A 38 1.22 10.87 -4.08
CA VAL A 38 1.80 10.19 -2.91
C VAL A 38 3.16 9.59 -3.28
N LEU A 39 3.26 9.00 -4.47
CA LEU A 39 4.53 8.58 -5.06
C LEU A 39 4.99 9.60 -6.10
N SER A 40 6.30 9.77 -6.20
CA SER A 40 6.95 10.44 -7.34
C SER A 40 7.33 9.42 -8.43
N ASP A 41 7.62 9.89 -9.64
CA ASP A 41 8.11 9.04 -10.73
C ASP A 41 9.38 8.26 -10.33
N ALA A 42 10.32 8.91 -9.64
CA ALA A 42 11.55 8.28 -9.18
C ALA A 42 11.31 7.17 -8.14
N GLU A 43 10.34 7.38 -7.24
CA GLU A 43 9.93 6.39 -6.26
C GLU A 43 9.23 5.19 -6.92
N ARG A 44 8.38 5.45 -7.91
CA ARG A 44 7.77 4.40 -8.72
C ARG A 44 8.83 3.59 -9.46
N GLU A 45 9.78 4.24 -10.12
CA GLU A 45 10.87 3.57 -10.82
C GLU A 45 11.68 2.67 -9.87
N GLU A 46 11.96 3.15 -8.66
CA GLU A 46 12.66 2.36 -7.63
C GLU A 46 11.87 1.11 -7.24
N ILE A 47 10.56 1.22 -7.04
CA ILE A 47 9.70 0.06 -6.77
C ILE A 47 9.71 -0.91 -7.95
N GLU A 48 9.65 -0.41 -9.19
CA GLU A 48 9.60 -1.27 -10.38
C GLU A 48 10.89 -2.05 -10.65
N LYS A 49 12.03 -1.64 -10.08
CA LYS A 49 13.31 -2.40 -10.13
C LYS A 49 13.25 -3.73 -9.37
N GLU A 50 12.35 -3.85 -8.40
CA GLU A 50 12.21 -5.10 -7.64
C GLU A 50 11.68 -6.23 -8.50
N LYS A 51 12.25 -7.43 -8.35
CA LYS A 51 11.97 -8.56 -9.26
C LYS A 51 10.66 -9.25 -8.97
N THR A 52 10.30 -9.36 -7.70
CA THR A 52 9.12 -10.14 -7.27
C THR A 52 8.00 -9.22 -6.83
N ARG A 53 6.76 -9.67 -7.00
CA ARG A 53 5.56 -9.00 -6.49
C ARG A 53 5.69 -8.66 -5.00
N GLY A 54 6.19 -9.60 -4.20
CA GLY A 54 6.34 -9.42 -2.76
C GLY A 54 7.38 -8.36 -2.41
N ASP A 55 8.51 -8.32 -3.13
CA ASP A 55 9.53 -7.29 -2.92
C ASP A 55 9.02 -5.90 -3.33
N LYS A 56 8.30 -5.79 -4.46
CA LYS A 56 7.61 -4.56 -4.87
C LYS A 56 6.62 -4.08 -3.82
N ALA A 57 5.73 -4.96 -3.36
CA ALA A 57 4.75 -4.65 -2.33
C ALA A 57 5.42 -4.20 -1.02
N ARG A 58 6.54 -4.83 -0.65
CA ARG A 58 7.32 -4.44 0.53
C ARG A 58 7.84 -3.02 0.43
N VAL A 59 8.52 -2.68 -0.67
CA VAL A 59 9.08 -1.34 -0.88
C VAL A 59 7.97 -0.29 -0.91
N LEU A 60 6.86 -0.58 -1.61
CA LEU A 60 5.69 0.29 -1.66
C LEU A 60 5.13 0.59 -0.26
N VAL A 61 4.79 -0.44 0.52
CA VAL A 61 4.22 -0.28 1.87
C VAL A 61 5.18 0.49 2.78
N ASP A 62 6.46 0.14 2.77
CA ASP A 62 7.46 0.79 3.61
C ASP A 62 7.71 2.25 3.22
N MET A 63 7.60 2.59 1.94
CA MET A 63 7.75 3.94 1.44
C MET A 63 6.56 4.82 1.79
N VAL A 64 5.34 4.37 1.48
CA VAL A 64 4.10 5.08 1.81
C VAL A 64 3.99 5.30 3.32
N ARG A 65 4.25 4.26 4.13
CA ARG A 65 4.22 4.39 5.59
C ARG A 65 5.20 5.44 6.11
N ARG A 66 6.42 5.53 5.54
CA ARG A 66 7.42 6.53 5.95
C ARG A 66 7.02 7.96 5.59
N LYS A 67 6.15 8.17 4.60
CA LYS A 67 5.61 9.48 4.26
C LYS A 67 4.56 9.96 5.28
N GLY A 68 4.06 9.08 6.14
CA GLY A 68 3.24 9.42 7.29
C GLY A 68 1.78 8.99 7.15
N ASN A 69 0.97 9.47 8.09
CA ASN A 69 -0.41 9.02 8.28
C ASN A 69 -1.31 9.33 7.07
N ASP A 70 -1.17 10.50 6.44
CA ASP A 70 -2.06 10.91 5.34
C ASP A 70 -1.84 10.02 4.11
N ALA A 71 -0.59 9.87 3.67
CA ALA A 71 -0.22 8.96 2.59
C ALA A 71 -0.62 7.50 2.89
N SER A 72 -0.48 7.08 4.14
CA SER A 72 -0.91 5.73 4.57
C SER A 72 -2.43 5.57 4.49
N SER A 73 -3.19 6.61 4.86
CA SER A 73 -4.64 6.64 4.75
C SER A 73 -5.09 6.54 3.29
N ASP A 74 -4.44 7.28 2.39
CA ASP A 74 -4.74 7.24 0.96
C ASP A 74 -4.49 5.84 0.38
N MET A 75 -3.37 5.20 0.73
CA MET A 75 -3.11 3.83 0.30
C MET A 75 -4.14 2.82 0.82
N ILE A 76 -4.56 2.92 2.09
CA ILE A 76 -5.60 2.04 2.65
C ILE A 76 -6.93 2.26 1.94
N HIS A 77 -7.30 3.51 1.68
CA HIS A 77 -8.51 3.85 0.93
C HIS A 77 -8.48 3.23 -0.47
N LEU A 78 -7.41 3.47 -1.23
CA LEU A 78 -7.23 2.94 -2.57
C LEU A 78 -7.20 1.40 -2.60
N LEU A 79 -6.54 0.77 -1.63
CA LEU A 79 -6.54 -0.70 -1.51
C LEU A 79 -7.96 -1.23 -1.29
N THR A 80 -8.74 -0.56 -0.45
CA THR A 80 -10.12 -0.92 -0.15
C THR A 80 -11.06 -0.71 -1.33
N GLU A 81 -10.82 0.30 -2.18
CA GLU A 81 -11.55 0.47 -3.43
C GLU A 81 -11.18 -0.59 -4.48
N LEU A 82 -9.89 -0.94 -4.58
CA LEU A 82 -9.38 -1.88 -5.58
C LEU A 82 -9.69 -3.33 -5.25
N ASP A 83 -9.65 -3.70 -3.96
CA ASP A 83 -9.93 -5.05 -3.48
C ASP A 83 -10.60 -5.02 -2.10
N PRO A 84 -11.93 -4.78 -2.04
CA PRO A 84 -12.66 -4.77 -0.79
C PRO A 84 -12.55 -6.09 -0.03
N PHE A 85 -12.58 -7.24 -0.74
CA PHE A 85 -12.52 -8.54 -0.07
C PHE A 85 -11.19 -8.76 0.65
N PHE A 86 -10.09 -8.35 0.02
CA PHE A 86 -8.78 -8.39 0.66
C PHE A 86 -8.69 -7.43 1.85
N SER A 87 -9.18 -6.19 1.71
CA SER A 87 -9.22 -5.24 2.82
C SER A 87 -10.08 -5.71 4.01
N GLU A 88 -11.21 -6.37 3.75
CA GLU A 88 -12.04 -6.99 4.79
C GLU A 88 -11.27 -8.09 5.52
N HIS A 89 -10.57 -8.95 4.78
CA HIS A 89 -9.74 -10.01 5.34
C HIS A 89 -8.58 -9.46 6.21
N LEU A 90 -8.09 -8.26 5.88
CA LEU A 90 -7.08 -7.57 6.68
C LEU A 90 -7.66 -6.89 7.92
N GLY A 91 -8.97 -6.60 7.95
CA GLY A 91 -9.61 -5.81 9.02
C GLY A 91 -9.39 -4.30 8.85
N LEU A 92 -9.23 -3.84 7.61
CA LEU A 92 -9.02 -2.42 7.27
C LEU A 92 -10.32 -1.65 7.00
N MET A 93 -11.47 -2.34 7.01
CA MET A 93 -12.82 -1.77 6.88
C MET A 93 -13.55 -1.68 8.21
#